data_AF-A0A5C7M997-F1
#
_entry.id   AF-A0A5C7M997-F1
#
_cell.length_a   1.000
_cell.length_b   1.000
_cell.length_c   1.000
_cell.angle_alpha   90.00
_cell.angle_beta   90.00
_cell.angle_gamma   90.00
#
_symmetry.space_group_name_H-M   'P 1'
#
loop_
_entity.id
_entity.type
_entity.pdbx_description
1 polymer ?
#
loop_
_entity_poly.entity_id
_entity_poly.type
_entity_poly.pdbx_seq_one_letter_code
_entity_poly.pdbx_strand_id
1 'polypeptide(L)'
;MAKQGKKTKLEADYVRALEAATDMIFEYATHQLDWSWQDLASEAQVNYSTVRRLGERITRFPQWRTFWKLAKACGLEMQFVELRPSHRSRQAA
;
A
#
# COMPACT_ATOMS: atom_id res chain seq x y z
N MET A 1 -27.24 -7.31 -14.80
CA MET A 1 -26.68 -7.78 -13.52
C MET A 1 -25.18 -7.97 -13.68
N ALA A 2 -24.38 -7.13 -13.03
CA ALA A 2 -22.92 -7.12 -13.22
C ALA A 2 -22.30 -8.40 -12.62
N LYS A 3 -21.59 -9.16 -13.45
CA LYS A 3 -20.82 -10.34 -13.02
C LYS A 3 -19.76 -9.85 -12.02
N GLN A 4 -19.94 -10.19 -10.74
CA GLN A 4 -18.87 -10.11 -9.73
C GLN A 4 -17.74 -11.03 -10.20
N GLY A 5 -16.75 -10.44 -10.88
CA GLY A 5 -15.52 -11.13 -11.24
C GLY A 5 -14.87 -11.64 -9.95
N LYS A 6 -14.63 -12.95 -9.86
CA LYS A 6 -13.80 -13.55 -8.82
C LYS A 6 -12.50 -12.75 -8.76
N LYS A 7 -12.30 -11.98 -7.68
CA LYS A 7 -10.97 -11.45 -7.36
C LYS A 7 -10.04 -12.66 -7.32
N THR A 8 -9.04 -12.66 -8.18
CA THR A 8 -8.05 -13.74 -8.18
C THR A 8 -7.38 -13.78 -6.80
N LYS A 9 -6.99 -14.95 -6.29
CA LYS A 9 -6.37 -15.09 -4.95
C LYS A 9 -5.22 -14.08 -4.73
N LEU A 10 -4.45 -13.82 -5.79
CA LEU A 10 -3.41 -12.79 -5.87
C LEU A 10 -3.89 -11.37 -5.56
N GLU A 11 -5.04 -10.95 -6.10
CA GLU A 11 -5.61 -9.63 -5.80
C GLU A 11 -6.05 -9.51 -4.34
N ALA A 12 -6.58 -10.58 -3.75
CA ALA A 12 -6.98 -10.59 -2.34
C ALA A 12 -5.78 -10.50 -1.40
N ASP A 13 -4.69 -11.21 -1.71
CA ASP A 13 -3.46 -11.17 -0.91
C ASP A 13 -2.74 -9.82 -1.04
N TYR A 14 -2.76 -9.24 -2.25
CA TYR A 14 -2.25 -7.89 -2.48
C TYR A 14 -3.03 -6.83 -1.68
N VAL A 15 -4.37 -6.86 -1.71
CA VAL A 15 -5.20 -5.93 -0.95
C VAL A 15 -4.93 -6.05 0.56
N ARG A 16 -4.86 -7.28 1.08
CA ARG A 16 -4.55 -7.51 2.50
C ARG A 16 -3.17 -6.97 2.90
N ALA A 17 -2.17 -7.11 2.04
CA ALA A 17 -0.84 -6.55 2.29
C ALA A 17 -0.88 -5.01 2.36
N LEU A 18 -1.65 -4.34 1.49
CA LEU A 18 -1.78 -2.89 1.52
C LEU A 18 -2.58 -2.39 2.73
N GLU A 19 -3.62 -3.12 3.14
CA GLU A 19 -4.37 -2.79 4.36
C GLU A 19 -3.47 -2.86 5.58
N ALA A 20 -2.75 -3.97 5.76
CA ALA A 20 -1.78 -4.15 6.84
C ALA A 20 -0.67 -3.10 6.82
N ALA A 21 -0.15 -2.74 5.64
CA ALA A 21 0.83 -1.66 5.51
C ALA A 21 0.25 -0.30 5.94
N THR A 22 -1.02 -0.03 5.61
CA THR A 22 -1.66 1.21 6.06
C THR A 22 -1.82 1.23 7.57
N ASP A 23 -2.29 0.13 8.18
CA ASP A 23 -2.51 0.06 9.62
C ASP A 23 -1.18 0.30 10.35
N MET A 24 -0.13 -0.41 9.95
CA MET A 24 1.21 -0.25 10.52
C MET A 24 1.72 1.19 10.44
N ILE A 25 1.60 1.83 9.27
CA ILE A 25 2.07 3.21 9.07
C ILE A 25 1.24 4.18 9.93
N PHE A 26 -0.08 4.02 9.96
CA PHE A 26 -0.98 4.96 10.64
C PHE A 26 -0.91 4.80 12.16
N GLU A 27 -0.81 3.56 12.66
CA GLU A 27 -0.57 3.27 14.07
C GLU A 27 0.78 3.84 14.51
N TYR A 28 1.84 3.66 13.71
CA TYR A 28 3.15 4.21 14.04
C TYR A 28 3.14 5.74 14.05
N ALA A 29 2.57 6.37 13.03
CA ALA A 29 2.43 7.82 12.97
C ALA A 29 1.65 8.36 14.17
N THR A 30 0.51 7.75 14.50
CA THR A 30 -0.36 8.23 15.58
C THR A 30 0.22 7.95 16.97
N HIS A 31 0.76 6.76 17.21
CA HIS A 31 1.11 6.32 18.56
C HIS A 31 2.59 6.49 18.92
N GLN A 32 3.50 6.47 17.93
CA GLN A 32 4.93 6.61 18.18
C GLN A 32 5.43 8.03 17.90
N LEU A 33 4.81 8.73 16.95
CA LEU A 33 5.20 10.08 16.55
C LEU A 33 4.22 11.17 16.97
N ASP A 34 3.05 10.80 17.50
CA ASP A 34 1.95 11.71 17.86
C ASP A 34 1.50 12.60 16.68
N TRP A 35 1.55 12.05 15.47
CA TRP A 35 1.20 12.75 14.24
C TRP A 35 -0.28 12.57 13.90
N SER A 36 -0.93 13.68 13.56
CA SER A 36 -2.22 13.64 12.88
C SER A 36 -2.05 13.18 11.44
N TRP A 37 -3.17 12.86 10.77
CA TRP A 37 -3.16 12.57 9.33
C TRP A 37 -2.68 13.75 8.48
N GLN A 38 -2.84 14.98 8.98
CA GLN A 38 -2.35 16.18 8.31
C GLN A 38 -0.82 16.27 8.42
N ASP A 39 -0.27 15.96 9.59
CA ASP A 39 1.18 15.96 9.83
C ASP A 39 1.86 14.88 8.98
N LEU A 40 1.32 13.66 9.00
CA LEU A 40 1.80 12.56 8.15
C LEU A 40 1.78 12.93 6.66
N ALA A 41 0.73 13.62 6.20
CA ALA A 41 0.64 14.08 4.81
C ALA A 41 1.72 15.13 4.48
N SER A 42 1.97 16.06 5.40
CA SER A 42 2.99 17.09 5.28
C SER A 42 4.39 16.48 5.19
N GLU A 43 4.74 15.62 6.16
CA GLU A 43 6.04 14.97 6.25
C GLU A 43 6.32 14.04 5.06
N ALA A 44 5.29 13.31 4.60
CA ALA A 44 5.41 12.45 3.43
C ALA A 44 5.37 13.19 2.07
N GLN A 45 5.08 14.50 2.08
CA GLN A 45 4.81 15.29 0.87
C GLN A 45 3.78 14.60 -0.03
N VAL A 46 2.66 14.22 0.59
CA VAL A 46 1.50 13.60 -0.04
C VAL A 46 0.30 14.49 0.24
N ASN A 47 -0.62 14.61 -0.70
CA ASN A 47 -1.84 15.39 -0.48
C ASN A 47 -2.66 14.77 0.68
N TYR A 48 -3.09 15.58 1.63
CA TYR A 48 -3.92 15.15 2.75
C TYR A 48 -5.14 14.33 2.32
N SER A 49 -5.81 14.71 1.23
CA SER A 49 -6.95 13.95 0.69
C SER A 49 -6.59 12.50 0.33
N THR A 50 -5.34 12.23 -0.04
CA THR A 50 -4.85 10.88 -0.32
C THR A 50 -4.68 10.10 0.99
N VAL A 51 -4.05 10.70 2.00
CA VAL A 51 -3.88 10.08 3.33
C VAL A 51 -5.24 9.78 3.95
N ARG A 52 -6.17 10.73 3.93
CA ARG A 52 -7.54 10.54 4.42
C ARG A 52 -8.25 9.37 3.73
N ARG A 53 -8.21 9.30 2.41
CA ARG A 53 -8.85 8.20 1.65
C ARG A 53 -8.18 6.84 1.85
N LEU A 54 -6.91 6.81 2.23
CA LEU A 54 -6.20 5.58 2.61
C LEU A 54 -6.65 5.10 3.99
N GLY A 55 -6.68 6.01 4.98
CA GLY A 55 -7.17 5.73 6.33
C GLY A 55 -8.64 5.31 6.34
N GLU A 56 -9.48 5.97 5.56
CA GLU A 56 -10.91 5.65 5.41
C GLU A 56 -11.17 4.42 4.52
N ARG A 57 -10.13 3.75 4.00
CA ARG A 57 -10.26 2.53 3.16
C ARG A 57 -11.06 2.73 1.87
N ILE A 58 -11.17 3.97 1.37
CA ILE A 58 -11.95 4.31 0.17
C ILE A 58 -11.13 4.06 -1.11
N THR A 59 -9.80 4.04 -1.01
CA THR A 59 -8.92 3.94 -2.18
C THR A 59 -8.89 2.52 -2.74
N ARG A 60 -9.50 2.31 -3.91
CA ARG A 60 -9.62 0.99 -4.55
C ARG A 60 -8.30 0.43 -5.10
N PHE A 61 -7.40 1.31 -5.55
CA PHE A 61 -6.09 0.92 -6.11
C PHE A 61 -5.00 1.88 -5.58
N PRO A 62 -4.61 1.73 -4.31
CA PRO A 62 -3.66 2.64 -3.73
C PRO A 62 -2.26 2.35 -4.28
N GLN A 63 -1.57 3.42 -4.65
CA GLN A 63 -0.28 3.35 -5.33
C GLN A 63 0.81 2.96 -4.33
N TRP A 64 1.61 1.94 -4.65
CA TRP A 64 2.73 1.52 -3.81
C TRP A 64 3.69 2.67 -3.48
N ARG A 65 3.93 3.56 -4.45
CA ARG A 65 4.77 4.76 -4.24
C ARG A 65 4.26 5.64 -3.11
N THR A 66 2.95 5.70 -2.88
CA THR A 66 2.36 6.46 -1.78
C THR A 66 2.69 5.81 -0.44
N PHE A 67 2.56 4.49 -0.32
CA PHE A 67 2.95 3.77 0.89
C PHE A 67 4.43 3.94 1.21
N TRP A 68 5.29 3.85 0.19
CA TRP A 68 6.73 4.04 0.37
C TRP A 68 7.07 5.43 0.92
N LYS A 69 6.41 6.49 0.42
CA LYS A 69 6.57 7.85 0.95
C LYS A 69 6.12 7.96 2.39
N LEU A 70 4.95 7.40 2.73
CA LEU A 70 4.39 7.47 4.08
C LEU A 70 5.27 6.70 5.08
N ALA A 71 5.66 5.47 4.73
CA ALA A 71 6.56 4.67 5.56
C ALA A 71 7.90 5.38 5.78
N LYS A 72 8.51 5.94 4.73
CA LYS A 72 9.75 6.70 4.83
C LYS A 72 9.62 7.92 5.74
N ALA A 73 8.49 8.64 5.69
CA ALA A 73 8.23 9.77 6.58
C ALA A 73 8.19 9.33 8.05
N CYS A 74 7.64 8.15 8.33
CA CYS A 74 7.63 7.55 9.66
C CYS A 74 8.94 6.89 10.07
N GLY A 75 10.00 6.93 9.25
CA GLY A 75 11.25 6.21 9.51
C GLY A 75 11.15 4.68 9.38
N LEU A 76 10.08 4.18 8.74
CA LEU A 76 9.86 2.75 8.52
C LEU A 76 10.50 2.29 7.21
N GLU A 77 11.10 1.10 7.24
CA GLU A 77 11.60 0.42 6.04
C GLU A 77 10.50 -0.48 5.45
N MET A 78 10.15 -0.27 4.17
CA MET A 78 9.31 -1.19 3.42
C MET A 78 10.17 -2.13 2.58
N GLN A 79 10.07 -3.43 2.82
CA GLN A 79 10.72 -4.44 2.00
C GLN A 79 9.82 -4.89 0.83
N PHE A 80 10.42 -5.00 -0.35
CA PHE A 80 9.76 -5.50 -1.55
C PHE A 80 9.94 -7.02 -1.65
N VAL A 81 8.84 -7.78 -1.67
CA VAL A 81 8.89 -9.24 -1.91
C VAL A 81 8.67 -9.52 -3.40
N GLU A 82 9.80 -9.66 -4.08
CA GLU A 82 10.16 -10.40 -5.30
C GLU A 82 9.21 -10.48 -6.52
N LEU A 83 9.74 -10.01 -7.66
CA LEU A 83 9.30 -10.37 -9.01
C LEU A 83 9.98 -11.67 -9.45
N ARG A 84 9.21 -12.69 -9.84
CA ARG A 84 9.76 -13.92 -10.44
C ARG A 84 9.59 -13.97 -11.96
N PRO A 85 10.67 -14.15 -12.74
CA PRO A 85 10.60 -14.41 -14.17
C PRO A 85 9.86 -15.73 -14.45
N SER A 86 9.04 -15.77 -15.51
CA SER A 86 8.50 -17.04 -15.99
C SER A 86 9.63 -17.84 -16.64
N HIS A 87 9.70 -19.14 -16.33
CA HIS A 87 10.42 -20.06 -17.18
C HIS A 87 9.73 -20.03 -18.56
N ARG A 88 10.25 -19.22 -19.48
CA ARG A 88 10.08 -19.46 -20.91
C ARG A 88 10.68 -20.83 -21.16
N SER A 89 9.85 -21.86 -21.15
CA SER A 89 10.13 -23.10 -21.86
C SER A 89 10.35 -22.71 -23.31
N ARG A 90 11.62 -22.58 -23.71
CA ARG A 90 12.01 -22.62 -25.13
C ARG A 90 11.59 -24.00 -25.63
N GLN A 91 10.37 -24.14 -26.11
CA GLN A 91 10.12 -25.04 -27.23
C GLN A 91 10.69 -24.33 -28.46
N ALA A 92 11.92 -24.68 -28.83
CA ALA A 92 12.47 -24.54 -30.18
C ALA A 92 13.89 -25.14 -30.19
N ALA A 93 13.96 -26.46 -30.39
CA ALA A 93 14.88 -27.16 -31.29
C ALA A 93 14.58 -28.66 -31.16
#